data_AF-Q323R8-F1
#
_entry.id   AF-Q323R8-F1
#
_cell.length_a   1.000
_cell.length_b   1.000
_cell.length_c   1.000
_cell.angle_alpha   90.00
_cell.angle_beta   90.00
_cell.angle_gamma   90.00
#
_symmetry.space_group_name_H-M   'P 1'
#
loop_
_entity.id
_entity.type
_entity.pdbx_description
1 polymer ?
#
loop_
_entity_poly.entity_id
_entity_poly.type
_entity_poly.pdbx_seq_one_letter_code
_entity_poly.pdbx_strand_id
1 'polypeptide(L)'
;MNRLLLVVLALLLAALGWQTWRLADASQTISTQADELQSKSQALAKSNSQLISLSILTETNNREQARLYAEAEQTSVLLRQRQRRIEELKRENEDLRRWADTPLPADIIRLRERPALTGGAAYRQWLSASDAVSAGAGSAAH
;
A
#
# COMPACT_ATOMS: atom_id res chain seq x y z
N MET A 1 -98.39 -2.07 27.26
CA MET A 1 -97.33 -3.10 27.31
C MET A 1 -96.52 -3.19 26.01
N ASN A 2 -97.15 -3.22 24.82
CA ASN A 2 -96.44 -3.42 23.54
C ASN A 2 -95.44 -2.32 23.16
N ARG A 3 -95.68 -1.04 23.53
CA ARG A 3 -94.77 0.06 23.22
C ARG A 3 -93.42 -0.04 23.95
N LEU A 4 -93.42 -0.54 25.18
CA LEU A 4 -92.18 -0.76 25.96
C LEU A 4 -91.36 -1.91 25.37
N LEU A 5 -92.01 -2.99 24.94
CA LEU A 5 -91.33 -4.11 24.27
C LEU A 5 -90.65 -3.67 22.97
N LEU A 6 -91.29 -2.81 22.18
CA LEU A 6 -90.70 -2.29 20.94
C LEU A 6 -89.48 -1.39 21.21
N VAL A 7 -89.52 -0.57 22.27
CA VAL A 7 -88.39 0.28 22.65
C VAL A 7 -87.21 -0.56 23.14
N VAL A 8 -87.47 -1.60 23.95
CA VAL A 8 -86.42 -2.52 24.41
C VAL A 8 -85.82 -3.32 23.25
N LEU A 9 -86.65 -3.77 22.30
CA LEU A 9 -86.18 -4.48 21.12
C LEU A 9 -85.32 -3.57 20.23
N ALA A 10 -85.73 -2.32 20.02
CA ALA A 10 -84.96 -1.34 19.25
C ALA A 10 -83.60 -1.03 19.90
N LEU A 11 -83.56 -0.90 21.23
CA LEU A 11 -82.32 -0.71 21.98
C LEU A 11 -81.39 -1.92 21.88
N LEU A 12 -81.92 -3.15 21.92
CA LEU A 12 -81.13 -4.37 21.73
C LEU A 12 -80.53 -4.44 20.33
N LEU A 13 -81.30 -4.10 19.29
CA LEU A 13 -80.81 -4.07 17.91
C LEU A 13 -79.75 -2.99 17.69
N ALA A 14 -79.92 -1.81 18.31
CA ALA A 14 -78.92 -0.75 18.26
C ALA A 14 -77.61 -1.16 18.97
N ALA A 15 -77.70 -1.82 20.12
CA ALA A 15 -76.53 -2.33 20.85
C ALA A 15 -75.78 -3.42 20.06
N LEU A 16 -76.52 -4.33 19.41
CA LEU A 16 -75.94 -5.37 18.56
C LEU A 16 -75.29 -4.78 17.30
N GLY A 17 -75.95 -3.82 16.64
CA GLY A 17 -75.38 -3.10 15.50
C GLY A 17 -74.12 -2.31 15.85
N TRP A 18 -74.06 -1.73 17.05
CA TRP A 18 -72.87 -1.04 17.54
C TRP A 18 -71.70 -2.01 17.81
N GLN A 19 -71.98 -3.18 18.36
CA GLN A 19 -70.96 -4.21 18.61
C GLN A 19 -70.35 -4.75 17.32
N THR A 20 -71.18 -5.02 16.30
CA THR A 20 -70.69 -5.53 15.00
C THR A 20 -69.87 -4.47 14.26
N TRP A 21 -70.27 -3.20 14.34
CA TRP A 21 -69.53 -2.10 13.73
C TRP A 21 -68.17 -1.88 14.39
N ARG A 22 -68.11 -1.89 15.73
CA ARG A 22 -66.86 -1.76 16.48
C ARG A 22 -65.89 -2.92 16.22
N LEU A 23 -66.41 -4.13 16.03
CA LEU A 23 -65.58 -5.30 15.74
C LEU A 23 -65.01 -5.27 14.31
N ALA A 24 -65.80 -4.77 13.35
CA ALA A 24 -65.34 -4.56 11.98
C ALA A 24 -64.26 -3.47 11.91
N ASP A 25 -64.45 -2.35 12.62
CA ASP A 25 -63.52 -1.21 12.63
C ASP A 25 -62.19 -1.55 13.34
N ALA A 26 -62.26 -2.32 14.43
CA ALA A 26 -61.07 -2.86 15.11
C ALA A 26 -60.30 -3.85 14.23
N SER A 27 -60.99 -4.64 13.40
CA SER A 27 -60.34 -5.60 12.49
C SER A 27 -59.60 -4.89 11.35
N GLN A 28 -60.17 -3.81 10.82
CA GLN A 28 -59.58 -3.01 9.74
C GLN A 28 -58.30 -2.27 10.17
N THR A 29 -58.27 -1.80 11.41
CA THR A 29 -57.09 -1.13 11.97
C THR A 29 -55.96 -2.11 12.31
N ILE A 30 -56.29 -3.34 12.70
CA ILE A 30 -55.30 -4.39 12.94
C ILE A 30 -54.70 -4.90 11.62
N SER A 31 -55.52 -5.09 10.57
CA SER A 31 -55.00 -5.55 9.28
C SER A 31 -54.07 -4.52 8.64
N THR A 32 -54.45 -3.24 8.66
CA THR A 32 -53.61 -2.15 8.14
C THR A 32 -52.30 -2.00 8.92
N GLN A 33 -52.34 -2.15 10.25
CA GLN A 33 -51.12 -2.16 11.06
C GLN A 33 -50.25 -3.39 10.78
N ALA A 34 -50.84 -4.57 10.57
CA ALA A 34 -50.10 -5.78 10.22
C ALA A 34 -49.40 -5.65 8.87
N ASP A 35 -50.08 -5.08 7.87
CA ASP A 35 -49.51 -4.82 6.55
C ASP A 35 -48.37 -3.79 6.62
N GLU A 36 -48.54 -2.71 7.40
CA GLU A 36 -47.47 -1.75 7.65
C GLU A 36 -46.27 -2.40 8.34
N LEU A 37 -46.48 -3.21 9.37
CA LEU A 37 -45.42 -3.89 10.10
C LEU A 37 -44.69 -4.90 9.20
N GLN A 38 -45.43 -5.61 8.36
CA GLN A 38 -44.87 -6.51 7.36
C GLN A 38 -44.05 -5.74 6.33
N SER A 39 -44.53 -4.60 5.83
CA SER A 39 -43.77 -3.76 4.89
C SER A 39 -42.48 -3.21 5.52
N LYS A 40 -42.53 -2.75 6.77
CA LYS A 40 -41.36 -2.26 7.52
C LYS A 40 -40.36 -3.37 7.81
N SER A 41 -40.82 -4.57 8.18
CA SER A 41 -39.92 -5.71 8.38
C SER A 41 -39.26 -6.16 7.08
N GLN A 42 -39.97 -6.14 5.95
CA GLN A 42 -39.41 -6.41 4.63
C GLN A 42 -38.37 -5.36 4.21
N ALA A 43 -38.66 -4.08 4.46
CA ALA A 43 -37.73 -2.98 4.19
C ALA A 43 -36.45 -3.14 5.02
N LEU A 44 -36.58 -3.43 6.32
CA LEU A 44 -35.45 -3.73 7.22
C LEU A 44 -34.65 -4.94 6.75
N ALA A 45 -35.30 -6.03 6.35
CA ALA A 45 -34.63 -7.22 5.84
C ALA A 45 -33.83 -6.92 4.57
N LYS A 46 -34.39 -6.11 3.65
CA LYS A 46 -33.70 -5.65 2.44
C LYS A 46 -32.52 -4.74 2.76
N SER A 47 -32.69 -3.78 3.67
CA SER A 47 -31.59 -2.90 4.08
C SER A 47 -30.47 -3.67 4.79
N ASN A 48 -30.81 -4.66 5.62
CA ASN A 48 -29.83 -5.49 6.30
C ASN A 48 -29.05 -6.36 5.30
N SER A 49 -29.73 -7.00 4.35
CA SER A 49 -29.03 -7.77 3.31
C SER A 49 -28.12 -6.90 2.43
N GLN A 50 -28.54 -5.67 2.12
CA GLN A 50 -27.70 -4.69 1.43
C GLN A 50 -26.46 -4.32 2.25
N LEU A 51 -26.61 -4.03 3.55
CA LEU A 51 -25.49 -3.72 4.44
C LEU A 51 -24.51 -4.88 4.57
N ILE A 52 -25.01 -6.12 4.70
CA ILE A 52 -24.17 -7.32 4.72
C ILE A 52 -23.42 -7.48 3.40
N SER A 53 -24.10 -7.27 2.27
CA SER A 53 -23.44 -7.39 0.96
C SER A 53 -22.35 -6.33 0.76
N LEU A 54 -22.61 -5.09 1.21
CA LEU A 54 -21.64 -4.00 1.19
C LEU A 54 -20.49 -4.29 2.15
N SER A 55 -20.73 -4.80 3.35
CA SER A 55 -19.65 -5.12 4.29
C SER A 55 -18.74 -6.22 3.74
N ILE A 56 -19.32 -7.27 3.14
CA ILE A 56 -18.55 -8.35 2.50
C ILE A 56 -17.72 -7.81 1.33
N LEU A 57 -18.33 -6.98 0.47
CA LEU A 57 -17.64 -6.39 -0.67
C LEU A 57 -16.51 -5.47 -0.22
N THR A 58 -16.77 -4.62 0.76
CA THR A 58 -15.80 -3.65 1.29
C THR A 58 -14.67 -4.37 2.03
N GLU A 59 -14.97 -5.42 2.80
CA GLU A 59 -13.94 -6.20 3.51
C GLU A 59 -13.06 -6.97 2.54
N THR A 60 -13.65 -7.58 1.51
CA THR A 60 -12.88 -8.27 0.45
C THR A 60 -12.04 -7.28 -0.34
N ASN A 61 -12.63 -6.15 -0.73
CA ASN A 61 -11.94 -5.12 -1.50
C ASN A 61 -10.82 -4.46 -0.69
N ASN A 62 -11.02 -4.19 0.61
CA ASN A 62 -9.98 -3.66 1.49
C ASN A 62 -8.80 -4.63 1.65
N ARG A 63 -9.06 -5.94 1.74
CA ARG A 63 -7.99 -6.96 1.82
C ARG A 63 -7.20 -7.05 0.52
N GLU A 64 -7.87 -7.05 -0.63
CA GLU A 64 -7.20 -7.07 -1.93
C GLU A 64 -6.45 -5.76 -2.19
N GLN A 65 -7.01 -4.60 -1.84
CA GLN A 65 -6.30 -3.33 -1.90
C GLN A 65 -5.06 -3.32 -0.99
N ALA A 66 -5.18 -3.78 0.25
CA ALA A 66 -4.03 -3.86 1.16
C ALA A 66 -2.91 -4.77 0.61
N ARG A 67 -3.27 -5.88 -0.06
CA ARG A 67 -2.30 -6.73 -0.76
C ARG A 67 -1.64 -6.00 -1.92
N LEU A 68 -2.41 -5.35 -2.79
CA LEU A 68 -1.88 -4.57 -3.92
C LEU A 68 -0.94 -3.45 -3.43
N TYR A 69 -1.30 -2.75 -2.36
CA TYR A 69 -0.44 -1.74 -1.75
C TYR A 69 0.83 -2.34 -1.17
N ALA A 70 0.75 -3.46 -0.46
CA ALA A 70 1.93 -4.15 0.08
C ALA A 70 2.88 -4.63 -1.03
N GLU A 71 2.33 -5.17 -2.12
CA GLU A 71 3.10 -5.61 -3.29
C GLU A 71 3.73 -4.42 -4.04
N ALA A 72 2.99 -3.32 -4.20
CA ALA A 72 3.50 -2.08 -4.77
C ALA A 72 4.63 -1.48 -3.91
N GLU A 73 4.49 -1.51 -2.58
CA GLU A 73 5.51 -1.02 -1.66
C GLU A 73 6.79 -1.85 -1.75
N GLN A 74 6.69 -3.19 -1.74
CA GLN A 74 7.84 -4.08 -1.94
C GLN A 74 8.54 -3.83 -3.28
N THR A 75 7.76 -3.68 -4.35
CA THR A 75 8.28 -3.36 -5.69
C THR A 75 8.98 -2.00 -5.70
N SER A 76 8.42 -0.98 -5.02
CA SER A 76 9.02 0.35 -4.92
C SER A 76 10.35 0.35 -4.16
N VAL A 77 10.47 -0.48 -3.11
CA VAL A 77 11.71 -0.63 -2.35
C VAL A 77 12.77 -1.29 -3.21
N LEU A 78 12.43 -2.38 -3.91
CA LEU A 78 13.34 -3.05 -4.82
C LEU A 78 13.80 -2.12 -5.96
N LEU A 79 12.88 -1.34 -6.53
CA LEU A 79 13.18 -0.39 -7.60
C LEU A 79 14.17 0.70 -7.12
N ARG A 80 13.95 1.26 -5.92
CA ARG A 80 14.88 2.22 -5.31
C ARG A 80 16.25 1.60 -5.04
N GLN A 81 16.31 0.35 -4.60
CA GLN A 81 17.57 -0.36 -4.39
C GLN A 81 18.31 -0.59 -5.71
N ARG A 82 17.60 -1.02 -6.77
CA ARG A 82 18.16 -1.20 -8.12
C ARG A 82 18.71 0.11 -8.67
N GLN A 83 17.96 1.20 -8.52
CA GLN A 83 18.38 2.52 -8.96
C GLN A 83 19.68 2.96 -8.30
N ARG A 84 19.76 2.86 -6.95
CA ARG A 84 20.99 3.18 -6.21
C ARG A 84 22.17 2.34 -6.68
N ARG A 85 21.95 1.04 -6.91
CA ARG A 85 23.01 0.14 -7.38
C ARG A 85 23.51 0.51 -8.78
N ILE A 86 22.62 0.92 -9.68
CA ILE A 86 23.01 1.39 -11.02
C ILE A 86 23.84 2.68 -10.92
N GLU A 87 23.41 3.62 -10.08
CA GLU A 87 24.15 4.88 -9.86
C GLU A 87 25.53 4.64 -9.25
N GLU A 88 25.62 3.74 -8.28
CA GLU A 88 26.89 3.33 -7.67
C GLU A 88 27.82 2.69 -8.70
N LEU A 89 27.34 1.70 -9.46
CA LEU A 89 28.12 1.06 -10.53
C LEU A 89 28.56 2.05 -11.61
N LYS A 90 27.71 3.03 -11.95
CA LYS A 90 28.07 4.10 -12.89
C LYS A 90 29.20 4.97 -12.34
N ARG A 91 29.12 5.36 -11.06
CA ARG A 91 30.17 6.16 -10.40
C ARG A 91 31.48 5.38 -10.32
N GLU A 92 31.44 4.12 -9.90
CA GLU A 92 32.61 3.24 -9.88
C GLU A 92 33.24 3.12 -11.27
N ASN A 93 32.43 2.96 -12.33
CA ASN A 93 32.95 2.89 -13.69
C ASN A 93 33.64 4.19 -14.14
N GLU A 94 33.05 5.34 -13.80
CA GLU A 94 33.65 6.65 -14.06
C GLU A 94 34.96 6.85 -13.29
N ASP A 95 34.99 6.46 -12.01
CA ASP A 95 36.19 6.51 -11.17
C ASP A 95 37.30 5.61 -11.71
N LEU A 96 36.99 4.39 -12.13
CA LEU A 96 37.94 3.47 -12.75
C LEU A 96 38.50 4.03 -14.05
N ARG A 97 37.63 4.64 -14.87
CA ARG A 97 38.04 5.28 -16.12
C ARG A 97 38.95 6.48 -15.85
N ARG A 98 38.61 7.34 -14.89
CA ARG A 98 39.47 8.46 -14.45
C ARG A 98 40.81 7.98 -13.94
N TRP A 99 40.84 6.91 -13.15
CA TRP A 99 42.08 6.32 -12.65
C TRP A 99 42.95 5.79 -13.80
N ALA A 100 42.35 5.09 -14.77
CA ALA A 100 43.07 4.57 -15.93
C ALA A 100 43.61 5.68 -16.85
N ASP A 101 42.87 6.80 -16.98
CA ASP A 101 43.27 7.97 -17.76
C ASP A 101 44.29 8.85 -17.00
N THR A 102 44.51 8.62 -15.70
CA THR A 102 45.49 9.39 -14.92
C THR A 102 46.91 8.96 -15.30
N PRO A 103 47.79 9.88 -15.76
CA PRO A 103 49.14 9.54 -16.14
C PRO A 103 49.93 9.04 -14.92
N LEU A 104 50.72 7.97 -15.11
CA LEU A 104 51.52 7.41 -14.01
C LEU A 104 52.54 8.47 -13.52
N PRO A 105 52.75 8.56 -12.19
CA PRO A 105 53.79 9.43 -11.64
C PRO A 105 55.15 9.10 -12.24
N ALA A 106 55.95 10.13 -12.53
CA ALA A 106 57.27 10.00 -13.15
C ALA A 106 58.19 9.04 -12.38
N ASP A 107 58.04 8.95 -11.06
CA ASP A 107 58.82 8.05 -10.20
C ASP A 107 58.54 6.57 -10.50
N ILE A 108 57.29 6.20 -10.80
CA ILE A 108 56.93 4.83 -11.19
C ILE A 108 57.41 4.52 -12.61
N ILE A 109 57.38 5.51 -13.51
CA ILE A 109 57.92 5.36 -14.87
C ILE A 109 59.43 5.11 -14.81
N ARG A 110 60.18 5.87 -13.99
CA ARG A 110 61.63 5.70 -13.80
C ARG A 110 62.01 4.36 -13.18
N LEU A 111 61.17 3.80 -12.29
CA LEU A 111 61.37 2.43 -11.76
C LEU A 111 61.16 1.36 -12.83
N ARG A 112 60.26 1.61 -13.80
CA ARG A 112 59.95 0.68 -14.90
C ARG A 112 60.93 0.82 -16.06
N GLU A 113 61.53 1.98 -16.27
CA GLU A 113 62.62 2.20 -17.23
C GLU A 113 63.86 1.42 -16.81
N ARG A 114 63.97 0.18 -17.28
CA ARG A 114 65.21 -0.60 -17.19
C ARG A 114 66.19 -0.11 -18.26
N PRO A 115 67.35 0.45 -17.90
CA PRO A 115 68.41 0.70 -18.86
C PRO A 115 68.93 -0.64 -19.42
N ALA A 116 69.42 -0.62 -20.66
CA ALA A 116 70.09 -1.77 -21.27
C ALA A 116 71.43 -2.02 -20.55
N LEU A 117 71.42 -2.89 -19.55
CA LEU A 117 72.61 -3.20 -18.75
C LEU A 117 73.47 -4.22 -19.50
N THR A 118 74.57 -3.75 -20.09
CA THR A 118 75.58 -4.58 -20.77
C THR A 118 76.57 -5.16 -19.76
N GLY A 119 76.12 -6.16 -18.99
CA GLY A 119 76.98 -7.00 -18.14
C GLY A 119 76.84 -6.83 -16.62
N GLY A 120 77.41 -7.76 -15.85
CA GLY A 120 77.17 -7.90 -14.41
C GLY A 120 77.76 -6.80 -13.51
N ALA A 121 78.78 -6.06 -13.96
CA ALA A 121 79.31 -4.90 -13.25
C ALA A 121 78.35 -3.69 -13.37
N ALA A 122 77.83 -3.45 -14.57
CA ALA A 122 76.81 -2.42 -14.82
C ALA A 122 75.52 -2.70 -14.03
N TYR A 123 75.15 -3.97 -13.88
CA TYR A 123 73.99 -4.36 -13.09
C TYR A 123 74.10 -3.97 -11.60
N ARG A 124 75.25 -4.22 -10.96
CA ARG A 124 75.47 -3.85 -9.55
C ARG A 124 75.45 -2.33 -9.34
N GLN A 125 76.06 -1.58 -10.25
CA GLN A 125 76.13 -0.12 -10.15
C GLN A 125 74.76 0.54 -10.35
N TRP A 126 73.94 -0.01 -11.25
CA TRP A 126 72.55 0.42 -11.41
C TRP A 126 71.72 0.14 -10.15
N LEU A 127 71.80 -1.08 -9.59
CA LEU A 127 71.05 -1.44 -8.38
C LEU A 127 71.37 -0.51 -7.20
N SER A 128 72.66 -0.21 -6.99
CA SER A 128 73.10 0.70 -5.92
C SER A 128 72.66 2.15 -6.13
N ALA A 129 72.46 2.58 -7.37
CA ALA A 129 71.97 3.91 -7.71
C ALA A 129 70.43 4.00 -7.67
N SER A 130 69.74 2.88 -7.94
CA SER A 130 68.28 2.78 -7.88
C SER A 130 67.74 2.75 -6.44
N ASP A 131 68.51 2.25 -5.46
CA ASP A 131 68.15 2.28 -4.03
C ASP A 131 68.17 3.70 -3.43
N ALA A 132 68.87 4.64 -4.08
CA ALA A 132 68.90 6.04 -3.69
C ALA A 132 67.67 6.78 -4.25
N VAL A 133 66.49 6.54 -3.65
CA VAL A 133 65.30 7.35 -3.93
C VAL A 133 65.49 8.73 -3.32
N SER A 134 65.69 9.75 -4.17
CA SER A 134 65.68 11.15 -3.73
C SER A 134 64.27 11.50 -3.24
N ALA A 135 64.16 12.07 -2.03
CA ALA A 135 62.91 12.62 -1.53
C ALA A 135 62.38 13.67 -2.53
N GLY A 136 61.31 13.33 -3.25
CA GLY A 136 60.60 14.28 -4.08
C GLY A 136 60.13 15.44 -3.21
N ALA A 137 60.44 16.67 -3.63
CA ALA A 137 59.97 17.88 -2.97
C ALA A 137 58.43 17.88 -3.02
N GLY A 138 57.81 17.49 -1.90
CA GLY A 138 56.37 17.65 -1.71
C GLY A 138 56.05 19.14 -1.71
N SER A 139 55.29 19.59 -2.71
CA SER A 139 54.53 20.84 -2.62
C SER A 139 53.54 20.70 -1.45
N ALA A 140 53.95 21.19 -0.28
CA ALA A 140 53.04 21.52 0.80
C ALA A 140 52.27 22.79 0.40
N ALA A 141 50.98 22.64 0.12
CA ALA A 141 50.03 23.74 0.16
C ALA A 141 49.03 23.40 1.27
N HIS A 142 49.19 24.08 2.41
CA HIS A 142 48.20 24.17 3.48
C HIS A 142 47.20 25.28 3.17
#